data_AF-A0A1C4YNM7-F1
#
_entry.id   AF-A0A1C4YNM7-F1
#
_cell.length_a   1.000
_cell.length_b   1.000
_cell.length_c   1.000
_cell.angle_alpha   90.00
_cell.angle_beta   90.00
_cell.angle_gamma   90.00
#
_symmetry.space_group_name_H-M   'P 1'
#
loop_
_entity.id
_entity.type
_entity.pdbx_description
1 polymer ?
#
loop_
_entity_poly.entity_id
_entity_poly.type
_entity_poly.pdbx_seq_one_letter_code
_entity_poly.pdbx_strand_id
1 'polypeptide(L)'
;MGEKTGRRRPGPLAGLVVAVLVGAGCAVGGVSSQGEPQDQPPGQQEPRGSADPQATRADGTTSVAEFKEDFNGAVGGAQQYWTAQFKASGERFRPIRRVIPYQRGGEVSCGNQPLPRNNAVYCSAGDFIAYDVNWSVQAFRKIGDAFVFYLLGHEYAHGVQVRLGIRYSYTIQQELQADCMAGAYIGDSVRAKTLTLQDGDLDELREGLLAVGDDPDQPWFAEGAHGTAEQRTESFFRGYEKSLDACDLN
;
A
#
# COMPACT_ATOMS: atom_id res chain seq x y z
N MET A 1 -20.41 -56.73 -37.80
CA MET A 1 -21.18 -56.78 -36.54
C MET A 1 -20.74 -55.58 -35.73
N GLY A 2 -21.51 -54.49 -35.58
CA GLY A 2 -22.80 -54.40 -34.88
C GLY A 2 -22.50 -54.47 -33.38
N GLU A 3 -22.46 -53.38 -32.62
CA GLU A 3 -23.65 -52.63 -32.19
C GLU A 3 -23.31 -51.20 -31.72
N LYS A 4 -24.21 -50.25 -31.99
CA LYS A 4 -24.17 -48.84 -31.58
C LYS A 4 -25.20 -48.60 -30.48
N THR A 5 -24.82 -47.93 -29.40
CA THR A 5 -25.73 -47.28 -28.42
C THR A 5 -24.97 -46.10 -27.82
N GLY A 6 -25.45 -44.87 -27.68
CA GLY A 6 -26.74 -44.24 -27.91
C GLY A 6 -26.66 -42.90 -27.16
N ARG A 7 -26.57 -41.79 -27.89
CA ARG A 7 -26.38 -40.43 -27.34
C ARG A 7 -27.76 -39.83 -27.02
N ARG A 8 -27.95 -39.27 -25.81
CA ARG A 8 -29.10 -38.40 -25.50
C ARG A 8 -28.60 -37.06 -24.93
N ARG A 9 -28.98 -35.98 -25.61
CA ARG A 9 -28.93 -34.59 -25.13
C ARG A 9 -30.36 -34.15 -24.81
N PRO A 10 -30.65 -33.49 -23.68
CA PRO A 10 -31.83 -32.65 -23.54
C PRO A 10 -31.50 -31.19 -23.90
N GLY A 11 -32.48 -30.51 -24.53
CA GLY A 11 -32.42 -29.10 -24.93
C GLY A 11 -32.75 -28.10 -23.80
N PRO A 12 -32.82 -26.80 -24.12
CA PRO A 12 -32.81 -25.72 -23.14
C PRO A 12 -34.20 -25.41 -22.58
N LEU A 13 -34.27 -25.02 -21.30
CA LEU A 13 -35.44 -24.42 -20.67
C LEU A 13 -35.13 -22.97 -20.30
N ALA A 14 -35.98 -22.07 -20.80
CA ALA A 14 -35.99 -20.64 -20.52
C ALA A 14 -36.94 -20.31 -19.36
N GLY A 15 -36.71 -19.16 -18.71
CA GLY A 15 -37.60 -18.50 -17.73
C GLY A 15 -37.33 -18.95 -16.28
N LEU A 16 -37.29 -18.09 -15.27
CA LEU A 16 -37.92 -16.78 -15.09
C LEU A 16 -37.19 -16.05 -13.94
N VAL A 17 -37.02 -14.73 -14.08
CA VAL A 17 -36.62 -13.82 -12.98
C VAL A 17 -37.83 -13.63 -12.05
N VAL A 18 -37.66 -13.86 -10.74
CA VAL A 18 -38.57 -13.34 -9.72
C VAL A 18 -37.73 -12.82 -8.55
N ALA A 19 -37.68 -11.50 -8.43
CA ALA A 19 -37.27 -10.82 -7.21
C ALA A 19 -38.45 -10.86 -6.21
N VAL A 20 -38.18 -11.33 -4.99
CA VAL A 20 -39.10 -11.19 -3.85
C VAL A 20 -38.36 -10.46 -2.75
N LEU A 21 -38.76 -9.20 -2.56
CA LEU A 21 -38.62 -8.47 -1.30
C LEU A 21 -39.87 -8.76 -0.45
N VAL A 22 -39.71 -8.86 0.87
CA VAL A 22 -40.58 -8.33 1.95
C VAL A 22 -40.37 -9.09 3.27
N GLY A 23 -40.30 -8.33 4.37
CA GLY A 23 -40.60 -8.75 5.75
C GLY A 23 -39.66 -8.12 6.79
N ALA A 24 -39.84 -6.86 7.18
CA ALA A 24 -40.76 -6.35 8.22
C ALA A 24 -40.34 -6.70 9.67
N GLY A 25 -40.04 -5.67 10.47
CA GLY A 25 -39.88 -5.73 11.92
C GLY A 25 -40.17 -4.35 12.54
N CYS A 26 -41.26 -4.25 13.29
CA CYS A 26 -41.87 -3.06 13.86
C CYS A 26 -41.26 -2.64 15.21
N ALA A 27 -41.33 -1.34 15.57
CA ALA A 27 -41.95 -0.80 16.80
C ALA A 27 -41.68 0.71 16.94
N VAL A 28 -42.69 1.58 16.76
CA VAL A 28 -43.51 2.27 17.80
C VAL A 28 -42.79 3.41 18.54
N GLY A 29 -43.34 4.62 18.43
CA GLY A 29 -43.14 5.69 19.43
C GLY A 29 -43.22 7.10 18.86
N GLY A 30 -44.42 7.59 18.56
CA GLY A 30 -44.64 9.03 18.34
C GLY A 30 -44.82 9.77 19.67
N VAL A 31 -44.31 11.00 19.74
CA VAL A 31 -44.91 12.11 20.51
C VAL A 31 -44.60 13.40 19.75
N SER A 32 -45.68 14.08 19.36
CA SER A 32 -45.66 15.46 18.93
C SER A 32 -45.63 16.35 20.18
N SER A 33 -44.76 17.35 20.23
CA SER A 33 -45.02 18.55 21.02
C SER A 33 -44.57 19.77 20.23
N GLN A 34 -45.55 20.59 19.89
CA GLN A 34 -45.35 21.97 19.48
C GLN A 34 -44.75 22.75 20.66
N GLY A 35 -43.77 23.59 20.38
CA GLY A 35 -43.22 24.59 21.28
C GLY A 35 -42.79 25.81 20.44
N GLU A 36 -43.30 26.97 20.83
CA GLU A 36 -43.13 28.28 20.19
C GLU A 36 -41.65 28.74 20.06
N PRO A 37 -41.36 29.69 19.16
CA PRO A 37 -39.99 30.15 18.89
C PRO A 37 -39.51 31.10 19.98
N GLN A 38 -38.36 30.79 20.60
CA GLN A 38 -37.62 31.73 21.45
C GLN A 38 -36.38 32.25 20.70
N ASP A 39 -36.29 33.57 20.60
CA ASP A 39 -35.13 34.32 20.11
C ASP A 39 -33.85 33.94 20.87
N GLN A 40 -32.83 33.47 20.14
CA GLN A 40 -31.45 33.39 20.61
C GLN A 40 -30.53 34.23 19.70
N PRO A 41 -29.60 35.03 20.25
CA PRO A 41 -28.68 35.85 19.47
C PRO A 41 -27.62 34.97 18.75
N PRO A 42 -27.05 35.42 17.62
CA PRO A 42 -26.19 34.58 16.80
C PRO A 42 -24.84 34.33 17.48
N GLY A 43 -24.68 33.12 18.04
CA GLY A 43 -23.40 32.53 18.35
C GLY A 43 -22.79 31.94 17.07
N GLN A 44 -21.55 32.29 16.78
CA GLN A 44 -20.78 31.83 15.63
C GLN A 44 -20.73 30.30 15.59
N GLN A 45 -21.43 29.70 14.62
CA GLN A 45 -21.19 28.33 14.20
C GLN A 45 -19.93 28.33 13.35
N GLU A 46 -18.85 27.75 13.87
CA GLU A 46 -17.72 27.35 13.04
C GLU A 46 -18.22 26.36 11.97
N PRO A 47 -17.90 26.57 10.69
CA PRO A 47 -18.30 25.64 9.66
C PRO A 47 -17.51 24.33 9.86
N ARG A 48 -18.24 23.25 10.20
CA ARG A 48 -17.75 21.88 9.99
C ARG A 48 -17.39 21.75 8.51
N GLY A 49 -16.09 21.73 8.22
CA GLY A 49 -15.56 21.63 6.87
C GLY A 49 -16.12 20.41 6.16
N SER A 50 -16.89 20.66 5.10
CA SER A 50 -17.12 19.70 4.04
C SER A 50 -15.79 19.36 3.40
N ALA A 51 -15.32 18.11 3.56
CA ALA A 51 -14.13 17.63 2.89
C ALA A 51 -14.32 17.71 1.37
N ASP A 52 -13.53 18.54 0.70
CA ASP A 52 -13.47 18.62 -0.75
C ASP A 52 -12.75 17.35 -1.28
N PRO A 53 -13.39 16.51 -2.11
CA PRO A 53 -12.76 15.35 -2.72
C PRO A 53 -11.55 15.67 -3.61
N GLN A 54 -11.31 16.95 -3.92
CA GLN A 54 -10.21 17.44 -4.76
C GLN A 54 -9.11 18.17 -3.98
N ALA A 55 -9.25 18.36 -2.67
CA ALA A 55 -8.16 18.90 -1.85
C ALA A 55 -7.07 17.83 -1.67
N THR A 56 -5.83 18.18 -2.05
CA THR A 56 -4.64 17.40 -1.72
C THR A 56 -4.53 17.24 -0.21
N ARG A 57 -4.20 16.04 0.27
CA ARG A 57 -3.93 15.78 1.69
C ARG A 57 -2.45 15.89 2.07
N ALA A 58 -1.57 16.05 1.07
CA ALA A 58 -0.15 16.31 1.30
C ALA A 58 0.01 17.52 2.23
N ASP A 59 0.81 17.35 3.28
CA ASP A 59 1.06 18.38 4.29
C ASP A 59 2.17 19.39 3.88
N GLY A 60 2.93 19.07 2.83
CA GLY A 60 4.01 19.85 2.24
C GLY A 60 3.66 20.56 0.92
N THR A 61 4.69 20.95 0.15
CA THR A 61 4.44 21.41 -1.22
C THR A 61 4.17 20.18 -2.12
N THR A 62 3.84 20.41 -3.39
CA THR A 62 3.61 19.31 -4.36
C THR A 62 4.56 19.41 -5.55
N SER A 63 5.72 20.03 -5.29
CA SER A 63 6.67 20.43 -6.31
C SER A 63 7.51 19.25 -6.80
N VAL A 64 8.01 19.36 -8.04
CA VAL A 64 8.95 18.36 -8.58
C VAL A 64 10.30 18.38 -7.85
N ALA A 65 10.68 19.52 -7.28
CA ALA A 65 11.93 19.67 -6.54
C ALA A 65 11.89 18.89 -5.23
N GLU A 66 10.81 19.06 -4.46
CA GLU A 66 10.55 18.35 -3.21
C GLU A 66 10.40 16.85 -3.43
N PHE A 67 9.59 16.41 -4.42
CA PHE A 67 9.52 14.98 -4.76
C PHE A 67 10.90 14.36 -4.99
N LYS A 68 11.83 15.09 -5.65
CA LYS A 68 13.20 14.59 -5.85
C LYS A 68 13.99 14.57 -4.55
N GLU A 69 13.80 15.54 -3.67
CA GLU A 69 14.43 15.59 -2.35
C GLU A 69 13.97 14.40 -1.50
N ASP A 70 12.66 14.19 -1.37
CA ASP A 70 12.09 13.09 -0.58
C ASP A 70 12.43 11.73 -1.18
N PHE A 71 12.39 11.61 -2.50
CA PHE A 71 12.81 10.38 -3.18
C PHE A 71 14.29 10.05 -2.86
N ASN A 72 15.18 11.05 -2.93
CA ASN A 72 16.59 10.84 -2.59
C ASN A 72 16.79 10.57 -1.10
N GLY A 73 16.02 11.23 -0.24
CA GLY A 73 15.97 11.01 1.20
C GLY A 73 15.54 9.58 1.54
N ALA A 74 14.50 9.07 0.88
CA ALA A 74 13.99 7.72 1.06
C ALA A 74 15.01 6.66 0.61
N VAL A 75 15.62 6.79 -0.58
CA VAL A 75 16.68 5.86 -1.03
C VAL A 75 17.90 5.93 -0.11
N GLY A 76 18.36 7.14 0.20
CA GLY A 76 19.54 7.37 1.03
C GLY A 76 19.35 6.88 2.45
N GLY A 77 18.21 7.16 3.06
CA GLY A 77 17.82 6.73 4.39
C GLY A 77 17.73 5.21 4.49
N ALA A 78 17.05 4.55 3.55
CA ALA A 78 16.98 3.09 3.52
C ALA A 78 18.37 2.45 3.38
N GLN A 79 19.22 2.99 2.50
CA GLN A 79 20.60 2.52 2.35
C GLN A 79 21.42 2.68 3.64
N GLN A 80 21.32 3.82 4.30
CA GLN A 80 22.04 4.09 5.55
C GLN A 80 21.56 3.14 6.66
N TYR A 81 20.25 2.98 6.80
CA TYR A 81 19.64 2.07 7.77
C TYR A 81 20.14 0.64 7.57
N TRP A 82 19.99 0.07 6.37
CA TRP A 82 20.42 -1.31 6.11
C TRP A 82 21.94 -1.49 6.18
N THR A 83 22.72 -0.47 5.85
CA THR A 83 24.17 -0.49 6.08
C THR A 83 24.50 -0.63 7.56
N ALA A 84 23.79 0.09 8.43
CA ALA A 84 23.98 0.00 9.87
C ALA A 84 23.53 -1.36 10.42
N GLN A 85 22.37 -1.88 9.98
CA GLN A 85 21.83 -3.17 10.46
C GLN A 85 22.75 -4.35 10.12
N PHE A 86 23.22 -4.44 8.87
CA PHE A 86 24.17 -5.49 8.48
C PHE A 86 25.51 -5.34 9.22
N LYS A 87 26.00 -4.11 9.39
CA LYS A 87 27.22 -3.88 10.18
C LYS A 87 27.06 -4.36 11.63
N ALA A 88 25.89 -4.14 12.23
CA ALA A 88 25.58 -4.60 13.57
C ALA A 88 25.51 -6.14 13.68
N SER A 89 25.11 -6.83 12.60
CA SER A 89 25.15 -8.29 12.51
C SER A 89 26.52 -8.87 12.13
N GLY A 90 27.55 -8.03 11.96
CA GLY A 90 28.90 -8.45 11.56
C GLY A 90 29.07 -8.66 10.05
N GLU A 91 28.06 -8.32 9.25
CA GLU A 91 28.04 -8.48 7.80
C GLU A 91 28.28 -7.15 7.08
N ARG A 92 28.68 -7.23 5.79
CA ARG A 92 28.79 -6.05 4.93
C ARG A 92 27.56 -5.92 4.04
N PHE A 93 26.84 -4.81 4.18
CA PHE A 93 25.76 -4.50 3.26
C PHE A 93 26.27 -4.16 1.86
N ARG A 94 25.61 -4.71 0.83
CA ARG A 94 25.76 -4.26 -0.56
C ARG A 94 24.55 -3.42 -0.95
N PRO A 95 24.65 -2.11 -1.15
CA PRO A 95 23.52 -1.29 -1.60
C PRO A 95 22.88 -1.78 -2.89
N ILE A 96 21.61 -1.41 -3.12
CA ILE A 96 20.96 -1.64 -4.41
C ILE A 96 21.70 -0.84 -5.49
N ARG A 97 21.98 -1.47 -6.63
CA ARG A 97 22.94 -0.93 -7.61
C ARG A 97 22.45 0.35 -8.29
N ARG A 98 21.16 0.42 -8.60
CA ARG A 98 20.53 1.55 -9.33
C ARG A 98 19.07 1.72 -8.94
N VAL A 99 18.58 2.94 -9.06
CA VAL A 99 17.16 3.28 -9.02
C VAL A 99 16.81 3.95 -10.35
N ILE A 100 15.82 3.42 -11.07
CA ILE A 100 15.56 3.72 -12.48
C ILE A 100 14.12 4.23 -12.65
N PRO A 101 13.90 5.52 -12.96
CA PRO A 101 12.59 5.99 -13.35
C PRO A 101 12.21 5.46 -14.73
N TYR A 102 10.93 5.17 -14.94
CA TYR A 102 10.35 4.96 -16.25
C TYR A 102 8.99 5.67 -16.37
N GLN A 103 8.55 5.94 -17.59
CA GLN A 103 7.32 6.68 -17.87
C GLN A 103 6.29 5.86 -18.64
N ARG A 104 6.71 4.85 -19.38
CA ARG A 104 5.83 3.99 -20.19
C ARG A 104 5.96 2.53 -19.75
N GLY A 105 4.83 1.83 -19.74
CA GLY A 105 4.84 0.37 -19.57
C GLY A 105 5.73 -0.28 -20.63
N GLY A 106 6.57 -1.21 -20.19
CA GLY A 106 7.56 -1.92 -21.02
C GLY A 106 8.83 -1.14 -21.36
N GLU A 107 9.00 0.10 -20.87
CA GLU A 107 10.24 0.87 -21.05
C GLU A 107 11.43 0.24 -20.32
N VAL A 108 11.18 -0.34 -19.15
CA VAL A 108 12.15 -1.10 -18.35
C VAL A 108 11.64 -2.54 -18.22
N SER A 109 12.57 -3.50 -18.20
CA SER A 109 12.27 -4.92 -18.00
C SER A 109 13.04 -5.49 -16.83
N CYS A 110 12.41 -6.38 -16.06
CA CYS A 110 13.06 -7.22 -15.06
C CYS A 110 13.20 -8.66 -15.59
N GLY A 111 14.42 -9.15 -15.80
CA GLY A 111 14.64 -10.53 -16.26
C GLY A 111 13.91 -10.87 -17.58
N ASN A 112 13.90 -9.93 -18.52
CA ASN A 112 13.15 -9.97 -19.80
C ASN A 112 11.62 -9.81 -19.69
N GLN A 113 11.07 -9.60 -18.50
CA GLN A 113 9.66 -9.27 -18.33
C GLN A 113 9.47 -7.74 -18.33
N PRO A 114 8.68 -7.17 -19.27
CA PRO A 114 8.40 -5.74 -19.30
C PRO A 114 7.60 -5.32 -18.06
N LEU A 115 7.99 -4.21 -17.43
CA LEU A 115 7.30 -3.69 -16.25
C LEU A 115 6.03 -2.93 -16.64
N PRO A 116 4.91 -3.10 -15.90
CA PRO A 116 3.67 -2.38 -16.17
C PRO A 116 3.74 -0.92 -15.73
N ARG A 117 2.72 -0.13 -16.11
CA ARG A 117 2.49 1.21 -15.54
C ARG A 117 2.02 1.10 -14.08
N ASN A 118 2.04 2.23 -13.37
CA ASN A 118 1.53 2.35 -12.00
C ASN A 118 2.18 1.37 -11.03
N ASN A 119 3.49 1.22 -11.12
CA ASN A 119 4.22 0.22 -10.37
C ASN A 119 5.56 0.75 -9.86
N ALA A 120 6.02 0.21 -8.74
CA ALA A 120 7.41 0.20 -8.32
C ALA A 120 7.82 -1.26 -8.11
N VAL A 121 9.10 -1.58 -8.32
CA VAL A 121 9.58 -2.94 -8.15
C VAL A 121 11.08 -2.99 -7.93
N TYR A 122 11.52 -3.83 -7.00
CA TYR A 122 12.88 -4.32 -6.94
C TYR A 122 13.09 -5.52 -7.87
N CYS A 123 13.96 -5.34 -8.86
CA CYS A 123 14.36 -6.40 -9.79
C CYS A 123 15.62 -7.13 -9.31
N SER A 124 15.43 -8.35 -8.82
CA SER A 124 16.54 -9.22 -8.39
C SER A 124 17.51 -9.61 -9.51
N ALA A 125 17.03 -9.78 -10.75
CA ALA A 125 17.85 -10.16 -11.91
C ALA A 125 18.89 -9.08 -12.30
N GLY A 126 18.62 -7.81 -11.95
CA GLY A 126 19.49 -6.68 -12.29
C GLY A 126 19.98 -5.87 -11.09
N ASP A 127 19.56 -6.21 -9.86
CA ASP A 127 19.81 -5.49 -8.60
C ASP A 127 19.50 -4.00 -8.75
N PHE A 128 18.26 -3.67 -9.16
CA PHE A 128 17.80 -2.29 -9.29
C PHE A 128 16.36 -2.14 -8.82
N ILE A 129 16.00 -0.96 -8.34
CA ILE A 129 14.61 -0.53 -8.18
C ILE A 129 14.19 0.19 -9.46
N ALA A 130 13.01 -0.09 -9.98
CA ALA A 130 12.39 0.66 -11.06
C ALA A 130 11.02 1.18 -10.63
N TYR A 131 10.65 2.38 -11.06
CA TYR A 131 9.39 3.01 -10.65
C TYR A 131 8.77 3.85 -11.77
N ASP A 132 7.44 3.77 -11.91
CA ASP A 132 6.67 4.65 -12.79
C ASP A 132 6.66 6.06 -12.18
N VAL A 133 7.43 6.97 -12.77
CA VAL A 133 7.58 8.33 -12.24
C VAL A 133 6.27 9.13 -12.35
N ASN A 134 5.42 8.86 -13.34
CA ASN A 134 4.17 9.58 -13.49
C ASN A 134 3.18 9.18 -12.40
N TRP A 135 3.12 7.89 -12.07
CA TRP A 135 2.30 7.40 -10.96
C TRP A 135 2.85 7.84 -9.61
N SER A 136 4.17 7.74 -9.41
CA SER A 136 4.80 8.09 -8.13
C SER A 136 4.62 9.57 -7.79
N VAL A 137 4.77 10.47 -8.77
CA VAL A 137 4.48 11.90 -8.58
C VAL A 137 2.98 12.14 -8.33
N GLN A 138 2.08 11.40 -9.00
CA GLN A 138 0.64 11.54 -8.72
C GLN A 138 0.28 11.06 -7.30
N ALA A 139 0.88 9.96 -6.84
CA ALA A 139 0.69 9.44 -5.50
C ALA A 139 1.24 10.43 -4.46
N PHE A 140 2.47 10.93 -4.64
CA PHE A 140 3.07 11.99 -3.83
C PHE A 140 2.14 13.22 -3.70
N ARG A 141 1.56 13.68 -4.80
CA ARG A 141 0.66 14.84 -4.79
C ARG A 141 -0.71 14.59 -4.16
N LYS A 142 -1.14 13.33 -4.08
CA LYS A 142 -2.49 12.98 -3.62
C LYS A 142 -2.50 12.51 -2.17
N ILE A 143 -1.52 11.66 -1.84
CA ILE A 143 -1.35 11.01 -0.55
C ILE A 143 -0.43 11.85 0.33
N GLY A 144 0.74 12.22 -0.20
CA GLY A 144 1.75 13.02 0.49
C GLY A 144 3.17 12.43 0.39
N ASP A 145 4.10 13.05 1.08
CA ASP A 145 5.54 12.78 0.95
C ASP A 145 5.99 11.52 1.70
N ALA A 146 5.36 11.23 2.85
CA ALA A 146 5.65 10.07 3.67
C ALA A 146 5.41 8.76 2.90
N PHE A 147 4.46 8.77 1.95
CA PHE A 147 4.23 7.64 1.06
C PHE A 147 5.47 7.27 0.22
N VAL A 148 6.29 8.24 -0.19
CA VAL A 148 7.50 7.97 -0.98
C VAL A 148 8.53 7.21 -0.15
N PHE A 149 8.63 7.51 1.16
CA PHE A 149 9.48 6.78 2.09
C PHE A 149 9.03 5.34 2.28
N TYR A 150 7.73 5.10 2.40
CA TYR A 150 7.17 3.75 2.43
C TYR A 150 7.44 2.99 1.12
N LEU A 151 7.08 3.59 -0.03
CA LEU A 151 7.20 2.97 -1.34
C LEU A 151 8.64 2.50 -1.59
N LEU A 152 9.63 3.38 -1.39
CA LEU A 152 11.02 3.00 -1.62
C LEU A 152 11.58 2.11 -0.51
N GLY A 153 11.13 2.29 0.74
CA GLY A 153 11.49 1.41 1.85
C GLY A 153 11.07 -0.04 1.60
N HIS A 154 9.86 -0.24 1.06
CA HIS A 154 9.30 -1.53 0.67
C HIS A 154 10.15 -2.17 -0.45
N GLU A 155 10.42 -1.44 -1.53
CA GLU A 155 11.27 -1.98 -2.60
C GLU A 155 12.70 -2.27 -2.13
N TYR A 156 13.24 -1.45 -1.22
CA TYR A 156 14.54 -1.71 -0.61
C TYR A 156 14.53 -2.99 0.23
N ALA A 157 13.43 -3.27 0.93
CA ALA A 157 13.25 -4.46 1.73
C ALA A 157 13.27 -5.75 0.88
N HIS A 158 12.69 -5.75 -0.33
CA HIS A 158 12.86 -6.86 -1.27
C HIS A 158 14.33 -7.09 -1.65
N GLY A 159 15.09 -6.00 -1.82
CA GLY A 159 16.54 -6.08 -2.00
C GLY A 159 17.23 -6.76 -0.82
N VAL A 160 16.81 -6.44 0.40
CA VAL A 160 17.35 -7.02 1.63
C VAL A 160 16.96 -8.49 1.78
N GLN A 161 15.72 -8.87 1.48
CA GLN A 161 15.32 -10.27 1.44
C GLN A 161 16.23 -11.10 0.53
N VAL A 162 16.59 -10.59 -0.66
CA VAL A 162 17.55 -11.26 -1.54
C VAL A 162 18.94 -11.39 -0.92
N ARG A 163 19.41 -10.38 -0.18
CA ARG A 163 20.72 -10.39 0.47
C ARG A 163 20.77 -11.35 1.67
N LEU A 164 19.64 -11.49 2.37
CA LEU A 164 19.47 -12.43 3.48
C LEU A 164 19.12 -13.85 3.01
N GLY A 165 18.83 -14.04 1.72
CA GLY A 165 18.42 -15.34 1.18
C GLY A 165 17.00 -15.75 1.57
N ILE A 166 16.16 -14.81 2.01
CA ILE A 166 14.78 -15.07 2.43
C ILE A 166 13.94 -15.44 1.20
N ARG A 167 13.26 -16.58 1.30
CA ARG A 167 12.38 -17.12 0.26
C ARG A 167 11.11 -17.66 0.90
N TYR A 168 9.97 -17.11 0.47
CA TYR A 168 8.67 -17.63 0.84
C TYR A 168 8.09 -18.48 -0.28
N SER A 169 7.14 -19.36 0.08
CA SER A 169 6.39 -20.16 -0.89
C SER A 169 5.30 -19.35 -1.58
N TYR A 170 4.83 -18.27 -0.95
CA TYR A 170 3.76 -17.42 -1.46
C TYR A 170 4.21 -15.96 -1.52
N THR A 171 3.80 -15.25 -2.58
CA THR A 171 4.16 -13.83 -2.77
C THR A 171 3.66 -12.97 -1.63
N ILE A 172 2.45 -13.20 -1.13
CA ILE A 172 1.89 -12.43 -0.01
C ILE A 172 2.80 -12.44 1.23
N GLN A 173 3.49 -13.55 1.53
CA GLN A 173 4.39 -13.60 2.69
C GLN A 173 5.64 -12.73 2.46
N GLN A 174 6.15 -12.73 1.23
CA GLN A 174 7.28 -11.90 0.82
C GLN A 174 6.92 -10.41 0.86
N GLU A 175 5.71 -10.06 0.43
CA GLU A 175 5.16 -8.70 0.40
C GLU A 175 4.89 -8.17 1.80
N LEU A 176 4.19 -8.93 2.66
CA LEU A 176 3.91 -8.53 4.04
C LEU A 176 5.18 -8.40 4.90
N GLN A 177 6.19 -9.24 4.66
CA GLN A 177 7.48 -9.05 5.32
C GLN A 177 8.19 -7.78 4.82
N ALA A 178 8.11 -7.47 3.53
CA ALA A 178 8.67 -6.22 2.99
C ALA A 178 7.96 -4.99 3.58
N ASP A 179 6.64 -5.04 3.77
CA ASP A 179 5.87 -4.01 4.48
C ASP A 179 6.36 -3.85 5.93
N CYS A 180 6.54 -4.95 6.66
CA CYS A 180 7.08 -4.91 8.03
C CYS A 180 8.48 -4.29 8.07
N MET A 181 9.37 -4.70 7.17
CA MET A 181 10.73 -4.19 7.08
C MET A 181 10.77 -2.70 6.70
N ALA A 182 9.87 -2.24 5.82
CA ALA A 182 9.70 -0.82 5.51
C ALA A 182 9.25 -0.03 6.75
N GLY A 183 8.29 -0.58 7.49
CA GLY A 183 7.86 -0.03 8.78
C GLY A 183 9.01 0.08 9.77
N ALA A 184 9.78 -0.99 9.96
CA ALA A 184 10.94 -1.00 10.86
C ALA A 184 11.99 0.04 10.48
N TYR A 185 12.31 0.18 9.18
CA TYR A 185 13.18 1.23 8.68
C TYR A 185 12.70 2.63 9.08
N ILE A 186 11.43 2.96 8.79
CA ILE A 186 10.89 4.29 9.09
C ILE A 186 10.84 4.51 10.60
N GLY A 187 10.30 3.55 11.36
CA GLY A 187 10.17 3.64 12.82
C GLY A 187 11.51 3.77 13.54
N ASP A 188 12.52 3.00 13.12
CA ASP A 188 13.87 3.12 13.68
C ASP A 188 14.54 4.43 13.31
N SER A 189 14.34 4.92 12.08
CA SER A 189 14.87 6.21 11.65
C SER A 189 14.28 7.38 12.44
N VAL A 190 12.99 7.30 12.78
CA VAL A 190 12.31 8.25 13.67
C VAL A 190 12.87 8.17 15.09
N ARG A 191 12.98 6.96 15.66
CA ARG A 191 13.59 6.77 16.99
C ARG A 191 15.02 7.27 17.07
N ALA A 192 15.79 7.08 16.01
CA ALA A 192 17.17 7.54 15.88
C ALA A 192 17.30 9.04 15.54
N LYS A 193 16.19 9.74 15.28
CA LYS A 193 16.14 11.15 14.86
C LYS A 193 16.89 11.43 13.55
N THR A 194 16.99 10.44 12.67
CA THR A 194 17.52 10.58 11.31
C THR A 194 16.42 10.80 10.28
N LEU A 195 15.17 10.58 10.67
CA LEU A 195 13.96 10.96 9.95
C LEU A 195 13.03 11.65 10.96
N THR A 196 12.40 12.76 10.56
CA THR A 196 11.38 13.45 11.35
C THR A 196 10.08 13.32 10.60
N LEU A 197 9.05 12.79 11.25
CA LEU A 197 7.70 12.81 10.68
C LEU A 197 7.00 14.12 11.04
N GLN A 198 6.22 14.63 10.11
CA GLN A 198 5.36 15.78 10.28
C GLN A 198 3.97 15.38 10.79
N ASP A 199 3.16 16.39 11.13
CA ASP A 199 1.78 16.19 11.54
C ASP A 199 0.94 15.79 10.32
N GLY A 200 0.75 14.50 10.12
CA GLY A 200 -0.04 13.96 9.02
C GLY A 200 0.55 12.69 8.43
N ASP A 201 1.88 12.54 8.47
CA ASP A 201 2.62 11.46 7.79
C ASP A 201 2.15 10.06 8.17
N LEU A 202 1.79 9.82 9.43
CA LEU A 202 1.29 8.51 9.84
C LEU A 202 -0.05 8.18 9.19
N ASP A 203 -0.88 9.17 8.90
CA ASP A 203 -2.13 9.01 8.17
C ASP A 203 -1.86 8.89 6.67
N GLU A 204 -0.90 9.63 6.12
CA GLU A 204 -0.45 9.46 4.73
C GLU A 204 0.08 8.03 4.48
N LEU A 205 0.85 7.47 5.41
CA LEU A 205 1.32 6.09 5.35
C LEU A 205 0.15 5.09 5.33
N ARG A 206 -0.86 5.28 6.18
CA ARG A 206 -2.09 4.47 6.16
C ARG A 206 -2.82 4.60 4.83
N GLU A 207 -3.02 5.82 4.34
CA GLU A 207 -3.68 6.06 3.05
C GLU A 207 -2.92 5.45 1.88
N GLY A 208 -1.59 5.52 1.91
CA GLY A 208 -0.70 4.87 0.97
C GLY A 208 -0.88 3.36 0.94
N LEU A 209 -0.84 2.72 2.11
CA LEU A 209 -1.05 1.28 2.28
C LEU A 209 -2.45 0.84 1.82
N LEU A 210 -3.48 1.66 2.07
CA LEU A 210 -4.82 1.45 1.54
C LEU A 210 -4.85 1.52 0.01
N ALA A 211 -4.10 2.43 -0.61
CA ALA A 211 -4.07 2.62 -2.05
C ALA A 211 -3.32 1.52 -2.82
N VAL A 212 -2.47 0.75 -2.14
CA VAL A 212 -1.67 -0.33 -2.74
C VAL A 212 -2.08 -1.74 -2.27
N GLY A 213 -3.12 -1.86 -1.45
CA GLY A 213 -3.66 -3.16 -1.04
C GLY A 213 -4.42 -3.86 -2.16
N ASP A 214 -4.40 -5.20 -2.15
CA ASP A 214 -5.24 -6.00 -3.03
C ASP A 214 -6.72 -5.87 -2.65
N ASP A 215 -7.61 -6.19 -3.61
CA ASP A 215 -9.03 -6.40 -3.36
C ASP A 215 -9.22 -7.48 -2.28
N PRO A 216 -10.12 -7.31 -1.29
CA PRO A 216 -10.39 -8.33 -0.28
C PRO A 216 -10.71 -9.73 -0.82
N ASP A 217 -11.24 -9.82 -2.05
CA ASP A 217 -11.55 -11.10 -2.70
C ASP A 217 -10.35 -11.73 -3.44
N GLN A 218 -9.19 -11.05 -3.52
CA GLN A 218 -7.97 -11.60 -4.10
C GLN A 218 -7.49 -12.80 -3.28
N PRO A 219 -7.36 -14.00 -3.89
CA PRO A 219 -6.88 -15.17 -3.16
C PRO A 219 -5.44 -14.97 -2.68
N TRP A 220 -5.18 -15.17 -1.40
CA TRP A 220 -3.85 -14.98 -0.78
C TRP A 220 -2.73 -15.82 -1.43
N PHE A 221 -3.08 -16.97 -2.03
CA PHE A 221 -2.13 -17.88 -2.69
C PHE A 221 -1.90 -17.55 -4.16
N ALA A 222 -2.60 -16.55 -4.71
CA ALA A 222 -2.42 -16.13 -6.09
C ALA A 222 -1.00 -15.58 -6.30
N GLU A 223 -0.40 -15.93 -7.43
CA GLU A 223 0.86 -15.31 -7.84
C GLU A 223 0.66 -13.80 -7.99
N GLY A 224 1.52 -13.01 -7.33
CA GLY A 224 1.42 -11.56 -7.33
C GLY A 224 0.40 -11.00 -6.34
N ALA A 225 -0.13 -11.80 -5.42
CA ALA A 225 -0.86 -11.27 -4.26
C ALA A 225 0.11 -10.50 -3.35
N HIS A 226 -0.25 -9.26 -3.04
CA HIS A 226 0.40 -8.35 -2.09
C HIS A 226 -0.20 -8.47 -0.69
N GLY A 227 -1.48 -8.81 -0.61
CA GLY A 227 -2.26 -8.83 0.62
C GLY A 227 -3.26 -7.68 0.70
N THR A 228 -4.27 -7.85 1.55
CA THR A 228 -5.30 -6.82 1.73
C THR A 228 -4.70 -5.57 2.38
N ALA A 229 -5.34 -4.43 2.17
CA ALA A 229 -4.92 -3.18 2.79
C ALA A 229 -4.77 -3.29 4.33
N GLU A 230 -5.64 -4.06 5.00
CA GLU A 230 -5.56 -4.33 6.44
C GLU A 230 -4.28 -5.12 6.79
N GLN A 231 -4.01 -6.22 6.10
CA GLN A 231 -2.82 -7.06 6.34
C GLN A 231 -1.53 -6.29 6.14
N ARG A 232 -1.46 -5.50 5.06
CA ARG A 232 -0.31 -4.65 4.73
C ARG A 232 -0.10 -3.59 5.80
N THR A 233 -1.18 -2.92 6.21
CA THR A 233 -1.15 -1.89 7.26
C THR A 233 -0.69 -2.47 8.60
N GLU A 234 -1.25 -3.60 9.02
CA GLU A 234 -0.83 -4.28 10.24
C GLU A 234 0.64 -4.69 10.21
N SER A 235 1.11 -5.22 9.08
CA SER A 235 2.51 -5.65 8.92
C SER A 235 3.46 -4.45 9.00
N PHE A 236 3.15 -3.37 8.27
CA PHE A 236 3.92 -2.14 8.33
C PHE A 236 3.99 -1.56 9.75
N PHE A 237 2.85 -1.34 10.41
CA PHE A 237 2.84 -0.72 11.74
C PHE A 237 3.46 -1.61 12.82
N ARG A 238 3.37 -2.95 12.67
CA ARG A 238 4.11 -3.88 13.52
C ARG A 238 5.61 -3.63 13.47
N GLY A 239 6.19 -3.50 12.28
CA GLY A 239 7.61 -3.18 12.12
C GLY A 239 7.94 -1.77 12.60
N TYR A 240 7.09 -0.79 12.28
CA TYR A 240 7.26 0.59 12.75
C TYR A 240 7.37 0.68 14.26
N GLU A 241 6.50 -0.01 14.99
CA GLU A 241 6.46 0.01 16.45
C GLU A 241 7.54 -0.87 17.10
N LYS A 242 7.82 -2.04 16.53
CA LYS A 242 8.61 -3.11 17.18
C LYS A 242 9.96 -3.38 16.52
N SER A 243 10.36 -2.60 15.53
CA SER A 243 11.60 -2.79 14.76
C SER A 243 11.64 -4.17 14.08
N LEU A 244 12.83 -4.60 13.65
CA LEU A 244 13.06 -5.78 12.80
C LEU A 244 12.77 -7.11 13.51
N ASP A 245 12.81 -7.16 14.84
CA ASP A 245 12.49 -8.36 15.62
C ASP A 245 11.06 -8.87 15.36
N ALA A 246 10.17 -8.00 14.88
CA ALA A 246 8.78 -8.35 14.56
C ALA A 246 8.56 -8.74 13.09
N CYS A 247 9.61 -8.76 12.26
CA CYS A 247 9.55 -9.01 10.82
C CYS A 247 10.08 -10.38 10.39
N ASP A 248 10.19 -11.33 11.33
CA ASP A 248 10.51 -12.73 11.04
C ASP A 248 11.79 -12.92 10.19
N LEU A 249 12.89 -12.25 10.55
CA LEU A 249 14.18 -12.32 9.84
C LEU A 249 14.99 -13.61 10.12
N ASN A 250 14.42 -14.56 10.86
CA ASN A 250 15.10 -15.74 11.41
C ASN A 250 14.85 -17.03 10.63
#